data_AF-A0A839V3H0-F1
#
_entry.id   AF-A0A839V3H0-F1
#
_cell.length_a   1.000
_cell.length_b   1.000
_cell.length_c   1.000
_cell.angle_alpha   90.00
_cell.angle_beta   90.00
_cell.angle_gamma   90.00
#
_symmetry.space_group_name_H-M   'P 1'
#
loop_
_entity.id
_entity.type
_entity.pdbx_description
1 polymer ?
#
loop_
_entity_poly.entity_id
_entity_poly.type
_entity_poly.pdbx_seq_one_letter_code
_entity_poly.pdbx_strand_id
1 'polypeptide(L)'
;MPTSHDTFRSFRRVMQVGIALNVLFGLWLWWWPASLLGILGAGVPYPLTWVRYTGLAMLVVGLLYLPAALAPLHNRLVALLSILFRGVFALFFLFAAGLLWLPALYEALLAVLQGITFWRAWRADLMAKP
;
A
#
# COMPACT_ATOMS: atom_id res chain seq x y z
N MET A 1 -28.04 -6.90 4.49
CA MET A 1 -26.70 -7.35 4.96
C MET A 1 -25.78 -7.40 3.74
N PRO A 2 -24.58 -6.80 3.77
CA PRO A 2 -23.64 -6.91 2.66
C PRO A 2 -23.24 -8.37 2.48
N THR A 3 -23.33 -8.89 1.26
CA THR A 3 -22.96 -10.28 0.97
C THR A 3 -21.43 -10.43 1.01
N SER A 4 -20.92 -11.63 1.29
CA SER A 4 -19.47 -11.91 1.31
C SER A 4 -18.78 -11.46 0.02
N HIS A 5 -19.44 -11.63 -1.13
CA HIS A 5 -18.97 -11.19 -2.45
C HIS A 5 -18.79 -9.66 -2.57
N ASP A 6 -19.69 -8.85 -1.99
CA ASP A 6 -19.58 -7.37 -2.05
C ASP A 6 -18.37 -6.85 -1.26
N THR A 7 -18.07 -7.54 -0.16
CA THR A 7 -16.94 -7.18 0.72
C THR A 7 -15.61 -7.48 0.05
N PHE A 8 -15.48 -8.62 -0.62
CA PHE A 8 -14.27 -8.96 -1.40
C PHE A 8 -14.08 -8.07 -2.62
N ARG A 9 -15.15 -7.62 -3.28
CA ARG A 9 -15.06 -6.64 -4.39
C ARG A 9 -14.50 -5.31 -3.92
N SER A 10 -14.90 -4.86 -2.74
CA SER A 10 -14.40 -3.63 -2.12
C SER A 10 -12.92 -3.74 -1.75
N PHE A 11 -12.51 -4.85 -1.12
CA PHE A 11 -11.10 -5.15 -0.83
C PHE A 11 -10.23 -5.12 -2.08
N ARG A 12 -10.69 -5.77 -3.16
CA ARG A 12 -9.99 -5.82 -4.45
C ARG A 12 -9.79 -4.43 -5.05
N ARG A 13 -10.81 -3.56 -5.01
CA ARG A 13 -10.68 -2.17 -5.48
C ARG A 13 -9.65 -1.39 -4.67
N VAL A 14 -9.68 -1.47 -3.33
CA VAL A 14 -8.71 -0.79 -2.47
C VAL A 14 -7.29 -1.29 -2.75
N MET A 15 -7.12 -2.60 -2.96
CA MET A 15 -5.83 -3.18 -3.34
C MET A 15 -5.34 -2.66 -4.69
N GLN A 16 -6.18 -2.67 -5.72
CA GLN A 16 -5.84 -2.16 -7.05
C GLN A 16 -5.49 -0.67 -7.04
N VAL A 17 -6.26 0.16 -6.33
CA VAL A 17 -5.97 1.59 -6.17
C VAL A 17 -4.60 1.79 -5.53
N GLY A 18 -4.32 1.06 -4.45
CA GLY A 18 -3.04 1.21 -3.78
C GLY A 18 -1.85 0.65 -4.59
N ILE A 19 -2.05 -0.39 -5.42
CA ILE A 19 -1.01 -0.85 -6.35
C ILE A 19 -0.74 0.24 -7.41
N ALA A 20 -1.80 0.82 -7.98
CA ALA A 20 -1.67 1.89 -8.96
C ALA A 20 -0.94 3.11 -8.37
N LEU A 21 -1.24 3.48 -7.12
CA LEU A 21 -0.53 4.56 -6.42
C LEU A 21 0.94 4.21 -6.19
N ASN A 22 1.27 2.99 -5.74
CA ASN A 22 2.66 2.58 -5.56
C ASN A 22 3.45 2.58 -6.88
N VAL A 23 2.81 2.20 -7.98
CA VAL A 23 3.43 2.27 -9.31
C VAL A 23 3.64 3.73 -9.74
N LEU A 24 2.63 4.58 -9.56
CA LEU A 24 2.70 5.99 -9.96
C LEU A 24 3.76 6.75 -9.15
N PHE A 25 3.74 6.64 -7.82
CA PHE A 25 4.75 7.25 -6.95
C PHE A 25 6.13 6.64 -7.16
N GLY A 26 6.20 5.31 -7.36
CA GLY A 26 7.46 4.64 -7.62
C GLY A 26 8.14 5.09 -8.92
N LEU A 27 7.38 5.24 -10.01
CA LEU A 27 7.88 5.80 -11.27
C LEU A 27 8.28 7.27 -11.12
N TRP A 28 7.50 8.07 -10.40
CA TRP A 28 7.81 9.48 -10.18
C TRP A 28 9.11 9.63 -9.38
N LEU A 29 9.26 8.91 -8.27
CA LEU A 29 10.48 8.90 -7.45
C LEU A 29 11.70 8.38 -8.20
N TRP A 30 11.52 7.44 -9.13
CA TRP A 30 12.61 6.94 -9.95
C TRP A 30 13.13 8.00 -10.94
N TRP A 31 12.23 8.64 -11.68
CA TRP A 31 12.59 9.55 -12.78
C TRP A 31 12.86 10.98 -12.33
N TRP A 32 12.01 11.51 -11.43
CA TRP A 32 12.09 12.90 -10.94
C TRP A 32 12.01 12.99 -9.40
N PRO A 33 12.94 12.36 -8.65
CA PRO A 33 12.92 12.33 -7.19
C PRO A 33 12.89 13.73 -6.55
N ALA A 34 13.66 14.68 -7.11
CA ALA A 34 13.75 16.03 -6.59
C ALA A 34 12.43 16.82 -6.70
N SER A 35 11.61 16.55 -7.73
CA SER A 35 10.34 17.23 -7.91
C SER A 35 9.32 16.84 -6.82
N LEU A 36 9.23 15.55 -6.50
CA LEU A 36 8.34 15.08 -5.44
C LEU A 36 8.81 15.57 -4.07
N LEU A 37 10.11 15.51 -3.79
CA LEU A 37 10.67 16.05 -2.55
C LEU A 37 10.44 17.55 -2.40
N GLY A 38 10.56 18.31 -3.49
CA GLY A 38 10.26 19.74 -3.51
C GLY A 38 8.80 20.05 -3.21
N ILE A 39 7.85 19.27 -3.76
CA ILE A 39 6.41 19.39 -3.42
C ILE A 39 6.17 19.06 -1.95
N LEU A 40 6.89 18.09 -1.41
CA LEU A 40 6.76 17.65 -0.02
C LEU A 40 7.43 18.61 0.98
N GLY A 41 8.14 19.64 0.50
CA GLY A 41 8.93 20.54 1.34
C GLY A 41 10.06 19.82 2.08
N ALA A 42 10.41 18.60 1.64
CA ALA A 42 11.45 17.80 2.24
C ALA A 42 12.80 18.32 1.74
N GLY A 43 13.74 18.55 2.66
CA GLY A 43 15.11 18.90 2.30
C GLY A 43 15.65 17.86 1.32
N VAL A 44 16.17 18.29 0.17
CA VAL A 44 16.62 17.38 -0.90
C VAL A 44 17.78 16.55 -0.35
N PRO A 45 17.59 15.25 -0.04
CA PRO A 45 18.65 14.43 0.52
C PRO A 45 19.70 14.25 -0.56
N TYR A 46 20.92 14.71 -0.31
CA TYR A 46 22.07 14.35 -1.11
C TYR A 46 22.75 13.15 -0.45
N PRO A 47 22.85 11.98 -1.13
CA PRO A 47 22.52 11.73 -2.53
C PRO A 47 21.05 11.28 -2.78
N LEU A 48 20.51 11.67 -3.94
CA LEU A 48 19.15 11.31 -4.42
C LEU A 48 18.96 9.81 -4.74
N THR A 49 20.02 9.01 -4.69
CA THR A 49 19.98 7.57 -4.98
C THR A 49 19.05 6.82 -4.04
N TRP A 50 19.03 7.18 -2.75
CA TRP A 50 18.13 6.58 -1.77
C TRP A 50 16.65 6.76 -2.14
N VAL A 51 16.31 7.97 -2.62
CA VAL A 51 14.95 8.32 -3.04
C VAL A 51 14.51 7.48 -4.24
N ARG A 52 15.42 7.24 -5.19
CA ARG A 52 15.17 6.35 -6.33
C ARG A 52 14.99 4.90 -5.88
N TYR A 53 15.80 4.40 -4.94
CA TYR A 53 15.63 3.05 -4.39
C TYR A 53 14.30 2.88 -3.67
N THR A 54 13.83 3.91 -2.96
CA THR A 54 12.49 3.90 -2.39
C THR A 54 11.40 3.81 -3.45
N GLY A 55 11.53 4.55 -4.55
CA GLY A 55 10.61 4.45 -5.69
C GLY A 55 10.60 3.06 -6.33
N LEU A 56 11.77 2.44 -6.47
CA LEU A 56 11.89 1.08 -6.98
C LEU A 56 11.29 0.04 -6.01
N ALA A 57 11.47 0.22 -4.70
CA ALA A 57 10.84 -0.63 -3.69
C ALA A 57 9.31 -0.54 -3.76
N MET A 58 8.74 0.65 -3.93
CA MET A 58 7.29 0.82 -4.11
C MET A 58 6.77 0.06 -5.33
N LEU A 59 7.48 0.11 -6.46
CA LEU A 59 7.14 -0.64 -7.67
C LEU A 59 7.13 -2.14 -7.44
N VAL A 60 8.21 -2.67 -6.86
CA VAL A 60 8.36 -4.11 -6.56
C VAL A 60 7.25 -4.57 -5.62
N VAL A 61 7.00 -3.82 -4.55
CA VAL A 61 5.96 -4.14 -3.56
C VAL A 61 4.56 -4.11 -4.19
N GLY A 62 4.28 -3.14 -5.06
CA GLY A 62 3.04 -3.08 -5.83
C GLY A 62 2.82 -4.34 -6.69
N LEU A 63 3.87 -4.82 -7.36
CA LEU A 63 3.83 -6.06 -8.14
C LEU A 63 3.63 -7.30 -7.26
N LEU A 64 4.27 -7.36 -6.09
CA LEU A 64 4.10 -8.48 -5.14
C LEU A 64 2.68 -8.56 -4.57
N TYR A 65 1.91 -7.47 -4.60
CA TYR A 65 0.52 -7.45 -4.14
C TYR A 65 -0.50 -7.84 -5.23
N LEU A 66 -0.10 -7.99 -6.49
CA LEU A 66 -1.00 -8.41 -7.58
C LEU A 66 -1.79 -9.70 -7.26
N PRO A 67 -1.18 -10.77 -6.72
CA PRO A 67 -1.89 -12.01 -6.42
C PRO A 67 -3.02 -11.81 -5.39
N ALA A 68 -2.81 -10.92 -4.41
CA ALA A 68 -3.84 -10.55 -3.43
C ALA A 68 -4.95 -9.68 -4.05
N ALA A 69 -4.64 -8.89 -5.07
CA ALA A 69 -5.64 -8.13 -5.83
C ALA A 69 -6.51 -9.04 -6.73
N LEU A 70 -5.92 -10.07 -7.32
CA LEU A 70 -6.63 -10.97 -8.25
C LEU A 70 -7.50 -12.00 -7.51
N ALA A 71 -6.94 -12.65 -6.48
CA ALA A 71 -7.61 -13.72 -5.75
C ALA A 71 -7.34 -13.61 -4.23
N PRO A 72 -7.98 -12.65 -3.52
CA PRO A 72 -7.71 -12.39 -2.11
C PRO A 72 -7.99 -13.57 -1.17
N LEU A 73 -8.99 -14.40 -1.51
CA LEU A 73 -9.39 -15.58 -0.73
C LEU A 73 -8.39 -16.73 -0.82
N HIS A 74 -7.75 -16.91 -1.97
CA HIS A 74 -6.73 -17.94 -2.18
C HIS A 74 -5.36 -17.48 -1.66
N ASN A 75 -5.09 -16.17 -1.73
CA ASN A 75 -3.83 -15.56 -1.32
C ASN A 75 -3.95 -14.79 0.01
N ARG A 76 -4.59 -15.37 1.02
CA ARG A 76 -4.82 -14.76 2.34
C ARG A 76 -3.53 -14.26 3.00
N LEU A 77 -2.46 -15.05 2.91
CA LEU A 77 -1.15 -14.67 3.46
C LEU A 77 -0.56 -13.45 2.75
N VAL A 78 -0.67 -13.37 1.43
CA VAL A 78 -0.20 -12.21 0.65
C VAL A 78 -1.03 -10.97 0.98
N ALA A 79 -2.34 -11.13 1.17
CA ALA A 79 -3.22 -10.05 1.60
C ALA A 79 -2.84 -9.52 2.99
N LEU A 80 -2.60 -10.40 3.97
CA LEU A 80 -2.14 -10.02 5.31
C LEU A 80 -0.76 -9.34 5.29
N LEU A 81 0.20 -9.92 4.56
CA LEU A 81 1.53 -9.32 4.36
C LEU A 81 1.42 -7.95 3.71
N SER A 82 0.51 -7.76 2.74
CA SER A 82 0.33 -6.46 2.12
C SER A 82 -0.12 -5.38 3.10
N ILE A 83 -1.06 -5.71 4.00
CA ILE A 83 -1.54 -4.78 5.04
C ILE A 83 -0.41 -4.46 6.01
N LEU A 84 0.32 -5.50 6.45
CA LEU A 84 1.43 -5.35 7.39
C LEU A 84 2.52 -4.45 6.80
N PHE A 85 2.99 -4.76 5.60
CA PHE A 85 4.05 -4.00 4.94
C PHE A 85 3.64 -2.57 4.63
N ARG A 86 2.39 -2.29 4.25
CA ARG A 86 1.90 -0.91 4.14
C ARG A 86 1.99 -0.15 5.46
N GLY A 87 1.61 -0.80 6.56
CA GLY A 87 1.80 -0.23 7.91
C GLY A 87 3.28 0.06 8.22
N VAL A 88 4.18 -0.88 7.90
CA VAL A 88 5.63 -0.69 8.08
C VAL A 88 6.16 0.45 7.21
N PHE A 89 5.75 0.54 5.94
CA PHE A 89 6.13 1.65 5.06
C PHE A 89 5.60 2.99 5.56
N ALA A 90 4.37 3.05 6.06
CA ALA A 90 3.83 4.26 6.67
C ALA A 90 4.69 4.73 7.85
N LEU A 91 5.08 3.82 8.75
CA LEU A 91 5.97 4.12 9.87
C LEU A 91 7.36 4.53 9.40
N PHE A 92 7.90 3.87 8.38
CA PHE A 92 9.18 4.22 7.77
C PHE A 92 9.17 5.65 7.22
N PHE A 93 8.14 6.03 6.46
CA PHE A 93 8.01 7.38 5.92
C PHE A 93 7.80 8.43 7.01
N LEU A 94 7.09 8.07 8.07
CA LEU A 94 6.86 8.97 9.21
C LEU A 94 8.15 9.21 10.00
N PHE A 95 8.88 8.16 10.40
CA PHE A 95 9.98 8.28 11.34
C PHE A 95 11.37 8.29 10.70
N ALA A 96 11.59 7.50 9.65
CA ALA A 96 12.93 7.28 9.09
C ALA A 96 13.25 8.21 7.91
N ALA A 97 12.25 8.66 7.15
CA ALA A 97 12.45 9.46 5.94
C ALA A 97 12.46 10.98 6.18
N GLY A 98 12.57 11.44 7.43
CA GLY A 98 12.56 12.87 7.75
C GLY A 98 11.17 13.51 7.72
N LEU A 99 10.15 12.79 8.19
CA LEU A 99 8.76 13.25 8.30
C LEU A 99 8.08 13.50 6.93
N LEU A 100 8.22 12.54 6.00
CA LEU A 100 7.46 12.55 4.74
C LEU A 100 5.99 12.18 5.02
N TRP A 101 5.25 13.17 5.53
CA TRP A 101 3.89 13.00 6.04
C TRP A 101 2.91 12.53 4.97
N LEU A 102 3.04 12.99 3.73
CA LEU A 102 2.08 12.66 2.65
C LEU A 102 2.23 11.20 2.17
N PRO A 103 3.46 10.67 1.92
CA PRO A 103 3.68 9.24 1.75
C PRO A 103 3.20 8.38 2.92
N ALA A 104 3.52 8.80 4.15
CA ALA A 104 3.10 8.10 5.35
C ALA A 104 1.57 8.03 5.48
N LEU A 105 0.88 9.14 5.17
CA LEU A 105 -0.56 9.26 5.31
C LEU A 105 -1.32 8.40 4.31
N TYR A 106 -0.89 8.36 3.05
CA TYR A 106 -1.57 7.50 2.06
C TYR A 106 -1.34 6.01 2.38
N GLU A 107 -0.12 5.61 2.76
CA GLU A 107 0.16 4.21 3.12
C GLU A 107 -0.63 3.80 4.37
N ALA A 108 -0.71 4.67 5.37
CA ALA A 108 -1.49 4.43 6.59
C ALA A 108 -2.99 4.30 6.29
N LEU A 109 -3.56 5.22 5.51
CA LEU A 109 -4.97 5.16 5.11
C LEU A 109 -5.27 3.89 4.33
N LEU A 110 -4.42 3.52 3.39
CA LEU A 110 -4.57 2.30 2.63
C LEU A 110 -4.43 1.04 3.49
N ALA A 111 -3.49 1.01 4.43
CA ALA A 111 -3.33 -0.08 5.39
C ALA A 111 -4.58 -0.27 6.24
N VAL A 112 -5.14 0.84 6.76
CA VAL A 112 -6.38 0.81 7.56
C VAL A 112 -7.57 0.36 6.73
N LEU A 113 -7.76 0.91 5.52
CA LEU A 113 -8.86 0.52 4.64
C LEU A 113 -8.77 -0.95 4.22
N GLN A 114 -7.58 -1.45 3.90
CA GLN A 114 -7.37 -2.86 3.59
C GLN A 114 -7.57 -3.75 4.81
N GLY A 115 -7.08 -3.34 5.98
CA GLY A 115 -7.30 -4.05 7.24
C GLY A 115 -8.78 -4.19 7.58
N ILE A 116 -9.55 -3.09 7.50
CA ILE A 116 -10.99 -3.10 7.77
C ILE A 116 -11.74 -3.99 6.77
N THR A 117 -11.44 -3.84 5.47
CA THR A 117 -12.13 -4.62 4.42
C THR A 117 -11.76 -6.09 4.49
N PHE A 118 -10.50 -6.43 4.76
CA PHE A 118 -10.05 -7.81 4.98
C PHE A 118 -10.70 -8.41 6.23
N TRP A 119 -10.72 -7.69 7.35
CA TRP A 119 -11.35 -8.16 8.60
C TRP A 119 -12.86 -8.42 8.43
N ARG A 120 -13.56 -7.53 7.72
CA ARG A 120 -14.97 -7.72 7.38
C ARG A 120 -15.18 -8.96 6.50
N ALA A 121 -14.33 -9.13 5.49
CA ALA A 121 -14.40 -10.27 4.57
C ALA A 121 -14.08 -11.60 5.28
N TRP A 122 -13.10 -11.58 6.19
CA TRP A 122 -12.71 -12.73 7.01
C TRP A 122 -13.82 -13.14 8.00
N ARG A 123 -14.45 -12.19 8.68
CA ARG A 123 -15.61 -12.49 9.55
C ARG A 123 -16.78 -13.08 8.78
N ALA A 124 -17.04 -12.59 7.57
CA ALA A 124 -18.08 -13.14 6.72
C ALA A 124 -17.76 -14.58 6.27
N ASP A 125 -16.49 -14.89 5.99
CA ASP A 125 -16.02 -16.23 5.64
C ASP A 125 -16.11 -17.22 6.82
N LEU A 126 -15.73 -16.80 8.02
CA LEU A 126 -15.86 -17.62 9.23
C LEU A 126 -17.32 -17.96 9.58
N MET A 127 -18.24 -17.00 9.43
CA MET A 127 -19.66 -17.21 9.70
C MET A 127 -20.39 -18.01 8.61
N ALA A 128 -19.76 -18.22 7.45
CA ALA A 128 -20.32 -19.01 6.35
C ALA A 128 -19.89 -20.49 6.36
N LYS A 129 -18.96 -20.88 7.23
CA LYS A 129 -18.61 -22.29 7.45
C LYS A 129 -19.62 -22.95 8.41
N PRO A 130 -20.22 -24.09 8.04
CA PRO A 130 -21.15 -24.84 8.90
C PRO A 130 -20.46 -25.45 10.12
#